data_AF-M1A981-F1
#
_entry.id   AF-M1A981-F1
#
_cell.length_a   1.000
_cell.length_b   1.000
_cell.length_c   1.000
_cell.angle_alpha   90.00
_cell.angle_beta   90.00
_cell.angle_gamma   90.00
#
_symmetry.space_group_name_H-M   'P 1'
#
loop_
_entity.id
_entity.type
_entity.pdbx_description
1 polymer ?
#
loop_
_entity_poly.entity_id
_entity_poly.type
_entity_poly.pdbx_seq_one_letter_code
_entity_poly.pdbx_strand_id
1 'polypeptide(L)'
;MFQETYMDGERPAPVLARFSARGPSSSYLGIAKPDIMAPGVLILAAFPPNIFSESIQNIKLSSDYELKSGTSMAAPHAAGIAAMLKGAHPEWSPSAIRSAMMTTANHLDSTQKPIREDDNMIATPLDMGAGHVDPNRALDPGLVYEATPQDYINLICSLNFTEEQFKTFARSSANYDNCSNPSADLNYPSFIALYPFSLEGNFTWLEQKFRRTLTNVGKGGATYKVKIETPKNSTVSVSPRTLVFKEKNDKQSYNLTIRYIGDSDQSRNFGSITWIEQNGNHTVRSPIVTSTIIEVWGSED
;
A
#
# COMPACT_ATOMS: atom_id res chain seq x y z
N MET A 1 -0.58 14.21 19.35
CA MET A 1 0.70 13.93 18.67
C MET A 1 1.22 12.61 19.22
N PHE A 2 1.50 11.63 18.37
CA PHE A 2 2.11 10.37 18.81
C PHE A 2 3.57 10.62 19.18
N GLN A 3 4.03 10.04 20.30
CA GLN A 3 5.41 10.12 20.77
C GLN A 3 6.11 8.78 20.50
N GLU A 4 7.32 8.85 19.94
CA GLU A 4 8.19 7.68 19.74
C GLU A 4 8.94 7.34 21.04
N THR A 5 9.16 6.04 21.28
CA THR A 5 10.02 5.56 22.37
C THR A 5 11.30 5.00 21.76
N TYR A 6 12.45 5.58 22.10
CA TYR A 6 13.76 5.08 21.69
C TYR A 6 14.24 4.03 22.71
N MET A 7 14.65 2.85 22.21
CA MET A 7 15.33 1.82 23.00
C MET A 7 16.83 1.89 22.68
N ASP A 8 17.69 1.91 23.70
CA ASP A 8 19.15 2.03 23.53
C ASP A 8 19.76 0.86 22.73
N GLY A 9 20.70 1.19 21.84
CA GLY A 9 21.41 0.25 20.95
C GLY A 9 20.92 0.35 19.51
N GLU A 10 21.54 1.21 18.70
CA GLU A 10 21.20 1.49 17.29
C GLU A 10 21.17 0.21 16.44
N ARG A 11 20.02 -0.43 16.36
CA ARG A 11 19.65 -1.28 15.22
C ARG A 11 18.74 -0.46 14.32
N PRO A 12 18.94 -0.50 12.99
CA PRO A 12 18.01 0.15 12.07
C PRO A 12 16.60 -0.36 12.39
N ALA A 13 15.65 0.56 12.54
CA ALA A 13 14.26 0.23 12.79
C ALA A 13 13.36 1.17 11.98
N PRO A 14 12.25 0.67 11.41
CA PRO A 14 11.81 -0.72 11.43
C PRO A 14 12.64 -1.64 10.51
N VAL A 15 12.55 -2.94 10.75
CA VAL A 15 13.01 -4.01 9.86
C VAL A 15 11.80 -4.87 9.54
N LEU A 16 11.72 -5.36 8.30
CA LEU A 16 10.65 -6.28 7.91
C LEU A 16 10.93 -7.67 8.46
N ALA A 17 9.99 -8.16 9.27
CA ALA A 17 10.06 -9.49 9.84
C ALA A 17 10.02 -10.58 8.77
N ARG A 18 10.90 -11.57 8.89
CA ARG A 18 11.00 -12.71 7.96
C ARG A 18 9.68 -13.46 7.73
N PHE A 19 8.82 -13.55 8.74
CA PHE A 19 7.53 -14.26 8.64
C PHE A 19 6.44 -13.45 7.92
N SER A 20 6.67 -12.16 7.62
CA SER A 20 5.67 -11.32 6.95
C SER A 20 5.44 -11.82 5.54
N ALA A 21 4.18 -12.14 5.21
CA ALA A 21 3.81 -12.58 3.87
C ALA A 21 4.09 -11.49 2.83
N ARG A 22 4.48 -11.91 1.62
CA ARG A 22 4.91 -11.04 0.52
C ARG A 22 3.94 -11.10 -0.65
N GLY A 23 3.88 -10.02 -1.40
CA GLY A 23 3.17 -9.95 -2.66
C GLY A 23 3.95 -10.54 -3.84
N PRO A 24 3.36 -10.45 -5.05
CA PRO A 24 2.04 -9.88 -5.35
C PRO A 24 0.90 -10.75 -4.80
N SER A 25 -0.32 -10.22 -4.73
CA SER A 25 -1.47 -10.97 -4.18
C SER A 25 -1.98 -12.01 -5.18
N SER A 26 -1.89 -13.30 -4.84
CA SER A 26 -2.52 -14.38 -5.61
C SER A 26 -4.05 -14.33 -5.62
N SER A 27 -4.69 -13.42 -4.88
CA SER A 27 -6.13 -13.16 -5.02
C SER A 27 -6.44 -12.17 -6.13
N TYR A 28 -5.55 -11.20 -6.38
CA TYR A 28 -5.66 -10.26 -7.49
C TYR A 28 -4.32 -9.56 -7.73
N LEU A 29 -3.66 -9.87 -8.84
CA LEU A 29 -2.32 -9.34 -9.16
C LEU A 29 -2.33 -7.86 -9.58
N GLY A 30 -3.48 -7.34 -10.04
CA GLY A 30 -3.59 -5.99 -10.62
C GLY A 30 -3.37 -4.84 -9.62
N ILE A 31 -3.35 -5.13 -8.31
CA ILE A 31 -3.07 -4.14 -7.25
C ILE A 31 -1.92 -4.65 -6.37
N ALA A 32 -0.92 -3.80 -6.13
CA ALA A 32 0.20 -4.14 -5.28
C ALA A 32 -0.24 -4.43 -3.83
N LYS A 33 0.30 -5.50 -3.24
CA LYS A 33 0.10 -5.88 -1.83
C LYS A 33 1.44 -6.31 -1.19
N PRO A 34 1.62 -6.13 0.12
CA PRO A 34 0.70 -5.49 1.08
C PRO A 34 0.60 -3.96 0.88
N ASP A 35 -0.28 -3.28 1.63
CA ASP A 35 -0.48 -1.83 1.48
C ASP A 35 0.50 -1.00 2.33
N ILE A 36 0.74 -1.41 3.57
CA ILE A 36 1.47 -0.63 4.57
C ILE A 36 2.10 -1.56 5.61
N MET A 37 3.20 -1.11 6.21
CA MET A 37 3.90 -1.75 7.31
C MET A 37 3.53 -1.10 8.64
N ALA A 38 3.36 -1.91 9.70
CA ALA A 38 3.13 -1.46 11.06
C ALA A 38 3.84 -2.38 12.08
N PRO A 39 4.05 -1.95 13.33
CA PRO A 39 4.70 -2.76 14.36
C PRO A 39 3.97 -4.08 14.63
N GLY A 40 4.67 -5.20 14.53
CA GLY A 40 4.08 -6.54 14.71
C GLY A 40 5.01 -7.58 15.32
N VAL A 41 6.18 -7.20 15.84
CA VAL A 41 7.13 -8.12 16.47
C VAL A 41 7.24 -7.77 17.95
N LEU A 42 7.05 -8.77 18.82
CA LEU A 42 7.11 -8.64 20.28
C LEU A 42 6.27 -7.47 20.81
N ILE A 43 5.02 -7.40 20.37
CA ILE A 43 4.04 -6.42 20.83
C ILE A 43 3.43 -6.90 22.14
N LEU A 44 3.52 -6.07 23.19
CA LEU A 44 2.87 -6.31 24.47
C LEU A 44 1.38 -5.94 24.38
N ALA A 45 0.50 -6.88 24.68
CA ALA A 45 -0.94 -6.63 24.73
C ALA A 45 -1.60 -7.40 25.88
N ALA A 46 -2.82 -7.01 26.23
CA ALA A 46 -3.61 -7.69 27.25
C ALA A 46 -3.85 -9.16 26.86
N PHE A 47 -3.76 -10.05 27.83
CA PHE A 47 -3.91 -11.48 27.65
C PHE A 47 -4.73 -12.08 28.81
N PRO A 48 -5.54 -13.14 28.59
CA PRO A 48 -6.33 -13.72 29.66
C PRO A 48 -5.45 -14.26 30.80
N PRO A 49 -5.67 -13.87 32.06
CA PRO A 49 -4.76 -14.19 33.18
C PRO A 49 -4.80 -15.65 33.63
N ASN A 50 -5.77 -16.43 33.14
CA ASN A 50 -6.03 -17.80 33.56
C ASN A 50 -5.63 -18.85 32.51
N ILE A 51 -4.91 -18.45 31.46
CA ILE A 51 -4.38 -19.38 30.45
C ILE A 51 -2.85 -19.32 30.43
N PHE A 52 -2.25 -20.35 29.83
CA PHE A 52 -0.81 -20.46 29.69
C PHE A 52 -0.27 -19.30 28.83
N SER A 53 0.71 -18.57 29.37
CA SER A 53 1.42 -17.52 28.66
C SER A 53 2.86 -17.95 28.36
N GLU A 54 3.60 -18.42 29.36
CA GLU A 54 4.98 -18.87 29.15
C GLU A 54 5.42 -19.91 30.19
N SER A 55 6.56 -20.55 29.97
CA SER A 55 7.14 -21.50 30.92
C SER A 55 8.57 -21.14 31.32
N ILE A 56 8.87 -21.23 32.62
CA ILE A 56 10.26 -21.28 33.11
C ILE A 56 10.52 -22.71 33.58
N GLN A 57 11.38 -23.43 32.85
CA GLN A 57 11.60 -24.87 33.05
C GLN A 57 10.27 -25.64 32.93
N ASN A 58 9.79 -26.25 34.02
CA ASN A 58 8.52 -26.98 34.07
C ASN A 58 7.39 -26.18 34.75
N ILE A 59 7.62 -24.90 35.08
CA ILE A 59 6.65 -24.04 35.74
C ILE A 59 5.89 -23.25 34.66
N LYS A 60 4.58 -23.47 34.57
CA LYS A 60 3.68 -22.69 33.72
C LYS A 60 3.33 -21.37 34.38
N LEU A 61 3.49 -20.28 33.65
CA LEU A 61 3.16 -18.93 34.05
C LEU A 61 1.94 -18.44 33.28
N SER A 62 1.15 -17.61 33.94
CA SER A 62 0.12 -16.79 33.32
C SER A 62 0.43 -15.32 33.60
N SER A 63 -0.14 -14.43 32.79
CA SER A 63 0.09 -12.99 32.89
C SER A 63 -1.13 -12.25 32.35
N ASP A 64 -1.41 -11.07 32.90
CA ASP A 64 -2.41 -10.14 32.35
C ASP A 64 -1.99 -9.54 31.00
N TYR A 65 -0.70 -9.65 30.65
CA TYR A 65 -0.11 -9.16 29.40
C TYR A 65 0.91 -10.14 28.82
N GLU A 66 0.92 -10.28 27.49
CA GLU A 66 1.84 -11.18 26.79
C GLU A 66 2.49 -10.47 25.59
N LEU A 67 3.76 -10.80 25.31
CA LEU A 67 4.47 -10.36 24.10
C LEU A 67 4.16 -11.33 22.96
N LYS A 68 3.57 -10.84 21.87
CA LYS A 68 3.32 -11.65 20.66
C LYS A 68 3.87 -11.01 19.39
N SER A 69 4.19 -11.88 18.44
CA SER A 69 4.66 -11.51 17.11
C SER A 69 3.71 -12.05 16.05
N GLY A 70 3.46 -11.25 15.02
CA GLY A 70 2.63 -11.61 13.90
C GLY A 70 2.07 -10.38 13.18
N THR A 71 1.65 -10.57 11.93
CA THR A 71 0.83 -9.58 11.23
C THR A 71 -0.51 -9.33 11.94
N SER A 72 -0.99 -10.31 12.72
CA SER A 72 -2.11 -10.17 13.67
C SER A 72 -1.89 -9.07 14.72
N MET A 73 -0.65 -8.70 15.02
CA MET A 73 -0.31 -7.59 15.91
C MET A 73 -0.08 -6.27 15.15
N ALA A 74 0.34 -6.34 13.89
CA ALA A 74 0.46 -5.16 13.02
C ALA A 74 -0.89 -4.59 12.57
N ALA A 75 -1.84 -5.46 12.21
CA ALA A 75 -3.18 -5.07 11.77
C ALA A 75 -3.94 -4.15 12.77
N PRO A 76 -4.01 -4.44 14.08
CA PRO A 76 -4.71 -3.57 15.03
C PRO A 76 -4.05 -2.18 15.19
N HIS A 77 -2.74 -2.04 15.00
CA HIS A 77 -2.10 -0.72 14.96
C HIS A 77 -2.62 0.11 13.78
N ALA A 78 -2.60 -0.46 12.57
CA ALA A 78 -3.13 0.20 11.38
C ALA A 78 -4.62 0.53 11.52
N ALA A 79 -5.42 -0.37 12.09
CA ALA A 79 -6.84 -0.16 12.34
C ALA A 79 -7.10 0.98 13.35
N GLY A 80 -6.34 1.04 14.45
CA GLY A 80 -6.42 2.12 15.43
C GLY A 80 -6.07 3.47 14.81
N ILE A 81 -5.01 3.54 14.00
CA ILE A 81 -4.61 4.76 13.27
C ILE A 81 -5.72 5.18 12.30
N ALA A 82 -6.26 4.25 11.51
CA ALA A 82 -7.37 4.52 10.60
C ALA A 82 -8.61 5.06 11.33
N ALA A 83 -8.94 4.50 12.50
CA ALA A 83 -10.07 4.98 13.32
C ALA A 83 -9.83 6.40 13.86
N MET A 84 -8.61 6.73 14.29
CA MET A 84 -8.26 8.08 14.72
C MET A 84 -8.29 9.08 13.57
N LEU A 85 -7.83 8.70 12.38
CA LEU A 85 -7.97 9.50 11.16
C LEU A 85 -9.43 9.73 10.80
N LYS A 86 -10.29 8.71 10.92
CA LYS A 86 -11.75 8.86 10.74
C LYS A 86 -12.37 9.79 11.79
N GLY A 87 -11.89 9.77 13.02
CA GLY A 87 -12.32 10.70 14.07
C GLY A 87 -11.90 12.15 13.78
N ALA A 88 -10.69 12.35 13.25
CA ALA A 88 -10.17 13.67 12.88
C ALA A 88 -10.79 14.23 11.59
N HIS A 89 -11.12 13.35 10.64
CA HIS A 89 -11.76 13.68 9.36
C HIS A 89 -13.02 12.81 9.15
N PRO A 90 -14.14 13.13 9.82
CA PRO A 90 -15.36 12.33 9.79
C PRO A 90 -15.95 12.13 8.39
N GLU A 91 -15.65 13.01 7.45
CA GLU A 91 -16.11 12.95 6.05
C GLU A 91 -15.27 12.02 5.17
N TRP A 92 -14.05 11.66 5.57
CA TRP A 92 -13.18 10.84 4.71
C TRP A 92 -13.73 9.44 4.47
N SER A 93 -13.71 9.03 3.22
CA SER A 93 -14.03 7.67 2.81
C SER A 93 -12.95 6.68 3.30
N PRO A 94 -13.26 5.36 3.38
CA PRO A 94 -12.24 4.35 3.72
C PRO A 94 -11.03 4.37 2.77
N SER A 95 -11.26 4.65 1.48
CA SER A 95 -10.19 4.78 0.48
C SER A 95 -9.32 6.01 0.70
N ALA A 96 -9.90 7.15 1.10
CA ALA A 96 -9.16 8.35 1.46
C ALA A 96 -8.30 8.14 2.72
N ILE A 97 -8.81 7.44 3.75
CA ILE A 97 -8.02 7.09 4.95
C ILE A 97 -6.85 6.18 4.60
N ARG A 98 -7.09 5.11 3.83
CA ARG A 98 -6.03 4.24 3.31
C ARG A 98 -5.00 5.05 2.52
N SER A 99 -5.46 5.93 1.64
CA SER A 99 -4.58 6.80 0.87
C SER A 99 -3.70 7.66 1.78
N ALA A 100 -4.28 8.34 2.76
CA ALA A 100 -3.54 9.20 3.67
C ALA A 100 -2.44 8.43 4.41
N MET A 101 -2.75 7.23 4.91
CA MET A 101 -1.76 6.36 5.56
C MET A 101 -0.65 5.91 4.60
N MET A 102 -1.00 5.51 3.38
CA MET A 102 -0.02 5.00 2.41
C MET A 102 0.89 6.12 1.86
N THR A 103 0.32 7.25 1.45
CA THR A 103 1.10 8.29 0.76
C THR A 103 2.04 9.07 1.67
N THR A 104 1.82 8.97 2.98
CA THR A 104 2.64 9.59 4.03
C THR A 104 3.55 8.59 4.74
N ALA A 105 3.42 7.29 4.45
CA ALA A 105 4.25 6.25 5.03
C ALA A 105 5.74 6.49 4.79
N ASN A 106 6.55 6.16 5.79
CA ASN A 106 7.99 6.28 5.72
C ASN A 106 8.61 4.99 5.13
N HIS A 107 9.31 5.13 4.01
CA HIS A 107 10.02 4.03 3.36
C HIS A 107 11.47 3.88 3.85
N LEU A 108 11.88 4.73 4.80
CA LEU A 108 13.20 4.77 5.39
C LEU A 108 13.15 4.30 6.85
N ASP A 109 14.25 3.72 7.31
CA ASP A 109 14.49 3.38 8.71
C ASP A 109 15.02 4.59 9.51
N SER A 110 15.24 4.38 10.81
CA SER A 110 15.82 5.35 11.74
C SER A 110 17.19 5.90 11.31
N THR A 111 17.91 5.19 10.44
CA THR A 111 19.20 5.62 9.87
C THR A 111 19.06 6.40 8.56
N GLN A 112 17.82 6.74 8.16
CA GLN A 112 17.49 7.41 6.90
C GLN A 112 17.89 6.61 5.66
N LYS A 113 17.96 5.27 5.79
CA LYS A 113 18.22 4.34 4.68
C LYS A 113 16.95 3.58 4.34
N PRO A 114 16.82 3.02 3.13
CA PRO A 114 15.67 2.18 2.78
C PRO A 114 15.48 1.06 3.80
N ILE A 115 14.24 0.86 4.25
CA ILE A 115 13.89 -0.23 5.17
C ILE A 115 14.37 -1.56 4.59
N ARG A 116 14.90 -2.40 5.47
CA ARG A 116 15.48 -3.70 5.10
C ARG A 116 14.68 -4.85 5.68
N GLU A 117 14.96 -6.02 5.13
CA GLU A 117 14.58 -7.31 5.66
C GLU A 117 15.62 -7.82 6.66
N ASP A 118 15.26 -8.87 7.41
CA ASP A 118 16.16 -9.53 8.37
C ASP A 118 17.45 -10.07 7.72
N ASP A 119 17.44 -10.39 6.42
CA ASP A 119 18.60 -10.84 5.65
C ASP A 119 19.39 -9.69 4.99
N ASN A 120 19.08 -8.44 5.37
CA ASN A 120 19.70 -7.21 4.91
C ASN A 120 19.39 -6.83 3.45
N MET A 121 18.46 -7.52 2.76
CA MET A 121 17.93 -7.03 1.47
C MET A 121 17.04 -5.80 1.67
N ILE A 122 16.92 -4.95 0.66
CA ILE A 122 16.02 -3.78 0.72
C ILE A 122 14.59 -4.27 0.55
N ALA A 123 13.71 -3.91 1.48
CA ALA A 123 12.29 -4.26 1.39
C ALA A 123 11.66 -3.53 0.19
N THR A 124 11.00 -4.29 -0.68
CA THR A 124 10.29 -3.76 -1.85
C THR A 124 8.85 -3.38 -1.48
N PRO A 125 8.10 -2.72 -2.38
CA PRO A 125 6.67 -2.50 -2.18
C PRO A 125 5.84 -3.79 -2.07
N LEU A 126 6.34 -4.92 -2.55
CA LEU A 126 5.69 -6.23 -2.35
C LEU A 126 5.96 -6.80 -0.96
N ASP A 127 6.82 -6.17 -0.17
CA ASP A 127 7.22 -6.64 1.15
C ASP A 127 6.64 -5.76 2.26
N MET A 128 6.66 -4.43 2.08
CA MET A 128 6.20 -3.45 3.06
C MET A 128 5.12 -2.48 2.54
N GLY A 129 4.68 -2.63 1.29
CA GLY A 129 3.75 -1.69 0.66
C GLY A 129 4.37 -0.30 0.49
N ALA A 130 3.68 0.74 0.97
CA ALA A 130 4.17 2.10 0.88
C ALA A 130 5.34 2.40 1.85
N GLY A 131 5.46 1.63 2.93
CA GLY A 131 6.43 1.83 4.01
C GLY A 131 5.79 1.70 5.39
N HIS A 132 6.54 2.08 6.43
CA HIS A 132 6.07 2.14 7.80
C HIS A 132 5.06 3.26 8.02
N VAL A 133 3.98 2.98 8.74
CA VAL A 133 2.94 3.95 9.02
C VAL A 133 3.49 5.17 9.79
N ASP A 134 3.12 6.37 9.34
CA ASP A 134 3.40 7.64 10.03
C ASP A 134 2.04 8.29 10.40
N PRO A 135 1.54 8.08 11.62
CA PRO A 135 0.22 8.57 12.00
C PRO A 135 0.11 10.10 12.00
N ASN A 136 1.20 10.80 12.35
CA ASN A 136 1.19 12.25 12.47
C ASN A 136 1.15 12.88 11.07
N ARG A 137 1.92 12.36 10.11
CA ARG A 137 1.85 12.84 8.71
C ARG A 137 0.54 12.44 8.03
N ALA A 138 0.00 11.27 8.33
CA ALA A 138 -1.28 10.82 7.76
C ALA A 138 -2.47 11.71 8.16
N LEU A 139 -2.35 12.49 9.24
CA LEU A 139 -3.38 13.45 9.67
C LEU A 139 -3.56 14.60 8.67
N ASP A 140 -2.51 15.01 7.95
CA ASP A 140 -2.56 16.07 6.94
C ASP A 140 -1.73 15.66 5.71
N PRO A 141 -2.29 14.79 4.84
CA PRO A 141 -1.55 14.20 3.73
C PRO A 141 -1.42 15.15 2.52
N GLY A 142 -2.10 16.31 2.53
CA GLY A 142 -2.20 17.23 1.40
C GLY A 142 -3.14 16.74 0.30
N LEU A 143 -2.86 15.58 -0.31
CA LEU A 143 -3.69 14.96 -1.35
C LEU A 143 -4.04 13.51 -1.02
N VAL A 144 -5.21 13.06 -1.49
CA VAL A 144 -5.66 11.65 -1.36
C VAL A 144 -6.13 11.07 -2.70
N TYR A 145 -5.89 9.77 -2.87
CA TYR A 145 -6.48 8.91 -3.91
C TYR A 145 -7.82 8.39 -3.42
N GLU A 146 -8.90 9.07 -3.80
CA GLU A 146 -10.25 8.69 -3.40
C GLU A 146 -10.86 7.71 -4.40
N ALA A 147 -11.52 6.67 -3.89
CA ALA A 147 -12.30 5.70 -4.66
C ALA A 147 -13.66 5.47 -3.99
N THR A 148 -14.71 5.42 -4.81
CA THR A 148 -16.10 5.22 -4.42
C THR A 148 -16.47 3.73 -4.38
N PRO A 149 -17.58 3.34 -3.74
CA PRO A 149 -18.09 1.97 -3.83
C PRO A 149 -18.30 1.50 -5.28
N GLN A 150 -18.76 2.39 -6.17
CA GLN A 150 -18.96 2.08 -7.57
C GLN A 150 -17.65 1.77 -8.30
N ASP A 151 -16.53 2.40 -7.92
CA ASP A 151 -15.22 2.09 -8.50
C ASP A 151 -14.78 0.65 -8.19
N TYR A 152 -15.11 0.14 -7.00
CA TYR A 152 -14.87 -1.26 -6.65
C TYR A 152 -15.82 -2.21 -7.39
N ILE A 153 -17.08 -1.82 -7.60
CA ILE A 153 -18.00 -2.59 -8.45
C ILE A 153 -17.43 -2.70 -9.86
N ASN A 154 -17.02 -1.58 -10.46
CA ASN A 154 -16.41 -1.55 -11.80
C ASN A 154 -15.15 -2.42 -11.89
N LEU A 155 -14.34 -2.47 -10.82
CA LEU A 155 -13.19 -3.37 -10.70
C LEU A 155 -13.64 -4.83 -10.72
N ILE A 156 -14.60 -5.22 -9.88
CA ILE A 156 -15.10 -6.60 -9.83
C ILE A 156 -15.70 -7.00 -11.18
N CYS A 157 -16.47 -6.11 -11.83
CA CYS A 157 -17.02 -6.34 -13.16
C CYS A 157 -15.92 -6.60 -14.22
N SER A 158 -14.74 -5.97 -14.08
CA SER A 158 -13.61 -6.19 -15.00
C SER A 158 -12.91 -7.55 -14.84
N LEU A 159 -13.23 -8.30 -13.77
CA LEU A 159 -12.68 -9.65 -13.53
C LEU A 159 -13.40 -10.74 -14.32
N ASN A 160 -14.48 -10.39 -15.05
CA ASN A 160 -15.28 -11.31 -15.87
C ASN A 160 -15.81 -12.54 -15.09
N PHE A 161 -16.12 -12.38 -13.81
CA PHE A 161 -16.80 -13.40 -13.02
C PHE A 161 -18.20 -13.68 -13.58
N THR A 162 -18.70 -14.90 -13.37
CA THR A 162 -20.10 -15.21 -13.64
C THR A 162 -21.01 -14.37 -12.73
N GLU A 163 -22.27 -14.19 -13.12
CA GLU A 163 -23.22 -13.43 -12.30
C GLU A 163 -23.38 -14.03 -10.89
N GLU A 164 -23.31 -15.36 -10.75
CA GLU A 164 -23.38 -16.06 -9.47
C GLU A 164 -22.15 -15.77 -8.58
N GLN A 165 -20.96 -15.84 -9.17
CA GLN A 165 -19.71 -15.47 -8.49
C GLN A 165 -19.74 -13.98 -8.09
N PHE A 166 -20.15 -13.10 -9.00
CA PHE A 166 -20.30 -11.67 -8.72
C PHE A 166 -21.23 -11.40 -7.54
N LYS A 167 -22.41 -12.03 -7.51
CA LYS A 167 -23.39 -11.90 -6.41
C LYS A 167 -22.82 -12.37 -5.06
N THR A 168 -21.90 -13.33 -5.06
CA THR A 168 -21.21 -13.78 -3.86
C THR A 168 -20.34 -12.67 -3.23
N PHE A 169 -19.67 -11.87 -4.07
CA PHE A 169 -18.82 -10.76 -3.62
C PHE A 169 -19.61 -9.46 -3.36
N ALA A 170 -20.49 -9.07 -4.28
CA ALA A 170 -21.21 -7.80 -4.24
C ALA A 170 -22.46 -7.83 -3.33
N ARG A 171 -22.98 -9.02 -3.01
CA ARG A 171 -24.21 -9.23 -2.20
C ARG A 171 -25.35 -8.31 -2.65
N SER A 172 -26.07 -7.68 -1.72
CA SER A 172 -27.20 -6.77 -1.96
C SER A 172 -26.80 -5.35 -2.36
N SER A 173 -25.50 -5.04 -2.44
CA SER A 173 -25.01 -3.67 -2.62
C SER A 173 -24.92 -3.22 -4.09
N ALA A 174 -25.07 -4.15 -5.04
CA ALA A 174 -25.08 -3.84 -6.47
C ALA A 174 -25.97 -4.83 -7.23
N ASN A 175 -26.87 -4.33 -8.07
CA ASN A 175 -27.44 -5.14 -9.16
C ASN A 175 -26.34 -5.41 -10.18
N TYR A 176 -26.33 -6.60 -10.78
CA TYR A 176 -25.39 -6.95 -11.85
C TYR A 176 -25.44 -5.97 -13.03
N ASP A 177 -26.61 -5.35 -13.25
CA ASP A 177 -26.82 -4.27 -14.23
C ASP A 177 -25.94 -3.03 -14.00
N ASN A 178 -25.39 -2.85 -12.79
CA ASN A 178 -24.45 -1.76 -12.47
C ASN A 178 -23.04 -1.99 -13.02
N CYS A 179 -22.79 -3.08 -13.76
CA CYS A 179 -21.56 -3.32 -14.50
C CYS A 179 -21.49 -2.55 -15.84
N SER A 180 -22.10 -1.38 -15.95
CA SER A 180 -22.16 -0.64 -17.22
C SER A 180 -20.81 -0.09 -17.70
N ASN A 181 -19.82 0.05 -16.81
CA ASN A 181 -18.48 0.57 -17.13
C ASN A 181 -17.37 -0.22 -16.38
N PRO A 182 -17.07 -1.48 -16.77
CA PRO A 182 -16.02 -2.27 -16.15
C PRO A 182 -14.65 -1.60 -16.32
N SER A 183 -13.86 -1.56 -15.23
CA SER A 183 -12.51 -0.98 -15.26
C SER A 183 -11.61 -1.58 -14.19
N ALA A 184 -10.46 -2.12 -14.62
CA ALA A 184 -9.42 -2.63 -13.72
C ALA A 184 -8.53 -1.52 -13.12
N ASP A 185 -8.60 -0.29 -13.66
CA ASP A 185 -7.73 0.82 -13.28
C ASP A 185 -8.27 1.59 -12.06
N LEU A 186 -8.39 0.89 -10.93
CA LEU A 186 -8.83 1.46 -9.66
C LEU A 186 -7.91 2.62 -9.24
N ASN A 187 -8.50 3.71 -8.73
CA ASN A 187 -7.75 4.87 -8.24
C ASN A 187 -7.02 4.55 -6.92
N TYR A 188 -5.89 3.86 -7.04
CA TYR A 188 -5.13 3.27 -5.93
C TYR A 188 -3.79 3.99 -5.71
N PRO A 189 -3.34 4.19 -4.46
CA PRO A 189 -2.11 4.93 -4.11
C PRO A 189 -0.80 4.16 -4.37
N SER A 190 -0.81 3.12 -5.20
CA SER A 190 0.38 2.36 -5.63
C SER A 190 0.21 1.83 -7.06
N PHE A 191 1.32 1.39 -7.65
CA PHE A 191 1.38 0.90 -9.02
C PHE A 191 2.13 -0.41 -9.10
N ILE A 192 1.54 -1.41 -9.77
CA ILE A 192 2.19 -2.67 -10.10
C ILE A 192 2.15 -2.90 -11.61
N ALA A 193 3.31 -3.17 -12.20
CA ALA A 193 3.44 -3.47 -13.62
C ALA A 193 3.87 -4.93 -13.78
N LEU A 194 3.01 -5.75 -14.39
CA LEU A 194 3.18 -7.20 -14.46
C LEU A 194 3.82 -7.62 -15.78
N TYR A 195 4.75 -8.56 -15.76
CA TYR A 195 5.32 -9.17 -16.97
C TYR A 195 5.20 -10.71 -16.94
N PRO A 196 4.99 -11.37 -18.09
CA PRO A 196 4.93 -12.82 -18.15
C PRO A 196 6.31 -13.43 -17.86
N PHE A 197 6.32 -14.56 -17.18
CA PHE A 197 7.54 -15.35 -17.03
C PHE A 197 7.89 -16.04 -18.35
N SER A 198 9.19 -16.16 -18.65
CA SER A 198 9.68 -16.83 -19.87
C SER A 198 10.84 -17.76 -19.51
N LEU A 199 10.61 -19.07 -19.64
CA LEU A 199 11.64 -20.11 -19.43
C LEU A 199 12.73 -20.06 -20.51
N GLU A 200 12.38 -19.59 -21.71
CA GLU A 200 13.31 -19.44 -22.83
C GLU A 200 14.18 -18.17 -22.71
N GLY A 201 13.96 -17.34 -21.68
CA GLY A 201 14.67 -16.08 -21.49
C GLY A 201 14.27 -14.98 -22.48
N ASN A 202 13.23 -15.21 -23.29
CA ASN A 202 12.72 -14.25 -24.26
C ASN A 202 11.81 -13.24 -23.54
N PHE A 203 12.37 -12.08 -23.15
CA PHE A 203 11.63 -10.95 -22.58
C PHE A 203 11.52 -9.82 -23.61
N THR A 204 10.35 -9.18 -23.64
CA THR A 204 10.08 -8.03 -24.53
C THR A 204 9.71 -6.80 -23.71
N TRP A 205 9.91 -5.63 -24.30
CA TRP A 205 9.46 -4.38 -23.69
C TRP A 205 7.94 -4.32 -23.66
N LEU A 206 7.40 -4.13 -22.46
CA LEU A 206 5.98 -3.90 -22.21
C LEU A 206 5.72 -2.43 -21.87
N GLU A 207 4.47 -2.00 -22.03
CA GLU A 207 4.00 -0.67 -21.65
C GLU A 207 2.68 -0.80 -20.89
N GLN A 208 2.64 -0.25 -19.67
CA GLN A 208 1.42 -0.20 -18.85
C GLN A 208 1.09 1.26 -18.53
N LYS A 209 -0.20 1.61 -18.64
CA LYS A 209 -0.72 2.94 -18.34
C LYS A 209 -1.66 2.88 -17.14
N PHE A 210 -1.57 3.87 -16.29
CA PHE A 210 -2.43 4.04 -15.11
C PHE A 210 -2.95 5.47 -15.10
N ARG A 211 -4.26 5.63 -14.93
CA ARG A 211 -4.90 6.91 -14.69
C ARG A 211 -5.18 7.04 -13.20
N ARG A 212 -4.82 8.18 -12.63
CA ARG A 212 -5.10 8.49 -11.23
C ARG A 212 -5.74 9.85 -11.10
N THR A 213 -6.56 10.00 -10.07
CA THR A 213 -7.20 11.25 -9.69
C THR A 213 -6.87 11.54 -8.24
N LEU A 214 -6.29 12.70 -7.99
CA LEU A 214 -5.98 13.19 -6.66
C LEU A 214 -7.02 14.23 -6.26
N THR A 215 -7.48 14.14 -5.03
CA THR A 215 -8.33 15.16 -4.38
C THR A 215 -7.47 15.95 -3.40
N ASN A 216 -7.53 17.29 -3.47
CA ASN A 216 -6.88 18.15 -2.48
C ASN A 216 -7.65 18.14 -1.16
N VAL A 217 -7.02 17.71 -0.07
CA VAL A 217 -7.62 17.75 1.28
C VAL A 217 -6.99 18.85 2.15
N GLY A 218 -5.97 19.53 1.65
CA GLY A 218 -5.39 20.71 2.27
C GLY A 218 -6.38 21.88 2.35
N LYS A 219 -6.05 22.87 3.20
CA LYS A 219 -6.98 23.97 3.56
C LYS A 219 -7.22 24.99 2.44
N GLY A 220 -6.40 25.03 1.39
CA GLY A 220 -6.48 26.02 0.32
C GLY A 220 -5.93 25.49 -1.01
N GLY A 221 -5.81 26.40 -1.98
CA GLY A 221 -5.20 26.07 -3.28
C GLY A 221 -3.71 25.76 -3.14
N ALA A 222 -3.24 24.81 -3.94
CA ALA A 222 -1.87 24.30 -3.88
C ALA A 222 -1.38 23.83 -5.25
N THR A 223 -0.07 23.92 -5.48
CA THR A 223 0.56 23.42 -6.71
C THR A 223 1.59 22.35 -6.37
N TYR A 224 1.48 21.21 -7.03
CA TYR A 224 2.36 20.06 -6.84
C TYR A 224 3.14 19.77 -8.12
N LYS A 225 4.44 19.46 -7.98
CA LYS A 225 5.26 18.93 -9.07
C LYS A 225 5.66 17.50 -8.78
N VAL A 226 5.68 16.66 -9.80
CA VAL A 226 6.06 15.25 -9.65
C VAL A 226 7.57 15.08 -9.67
N LYS A 227 8.09 14.36 -8.67
CA LYS A 227 9.41 13.72 -8.69
C LYS A 227 9.22 12.24 -9.03
N ILE A 228 10.08 11.70 -9.89
CA ILE A 228 10.00 10.31 -10.36
C ILE A 228 11.30 9.60 -9.96
N GLU A 229 11.17 8.43 -9.35
CA GLU A 229 12.24 7.47 -9.09
C GLU A 229 11.94 6.23 -9.92
N THR A 230 12.72 6.02 -10.97
CA THR A 230 12.44 4.99 -11.98
C THR A 230 12.92 3.62 -11.51
N PRO A 231 12.08 2.56 -11.54
CA PRO A 231 12.53 1.19 -11.33
C PRO A 231 13.64 0.82 -12.31
N LYS A 232 14.58 -0.03 -11.90
CA LYS A 232 15.60 -0.58 -12.82
C LYS A 232 14.93 -1.26 -14.01
N ASN A 233 15.61 -1.27 -15.16
CA ASN A 233 15.12 -1.84 -16.42
C ASN A 233 13.75 -1.31 -16.87
N SER A 234 13.46 -0.03 -16.57
CA SER A 234 12.22 0.61 -16.96
C SER A 234 12.41 2.10 -17.28
N THR A 235 11.38 2.71 -17.86
CA THR A 235 11.21 4.16 -17.97
C THR A 235 9.83 4.52 -17.45
N VAL A 236 9.73 5.64 -16.76
CA VAL A 236 8.48 6.12 -16.15
C VAL A 236 8.22 7.54 -16.63
N SER A 237 7.01 7.81 -17.13
CA SER A 237 6.57 9.14 -17.51
C SER A 237 5.22 9.48 -16.89
N VAL A 238 5.04 10.75 -16.52
CA VAL A 238 3.82 11.30 -15.91
C VAL A 238 3.38 12.51 -16.71
N SER A 239 2.07 12.58 -17.00
CA SER A 239 1.46 13.73 -17.68
C SER A 239 0.09 14.08 -17.05
N PRO A 240 -0.15 15.34 -16.66
CA PRO A 240 0.79 16.46 -16.64
C PRO A 240 1.85 16.29 -15.53
N ARG A 241 3.00 16.99 -15.62
CA ARG A 241 4.05 16.97 -14.57
C ARG A 241 3.79 17.95 -13.42
N THR A 242 2.74 18.76 -13.51
CA THR A 242 2.32 19.73 -12.50
C THR A 242 0.82 19.65 -12.34
N LEU A 243 0.34 19.59 -11.09
CA LEU A 243 -1.08 19.66 -10.75
C LEU A 243 -1.32 20.94 -9.96
N VAL A 244 -2.32 21.71 -10.39
CA VAL A 244 -2.72 22.95 -9.74
C VAL A 244 -4.13 22.76 -9.21
N PHE A 245 -4.29 22.87 -7.89
CA PHE A 245 -5.56 22.80 -7.20
C PHE A 245 -5.96 24.21 -6.76
N LYS A 246 -7.21 24.60 -7.03
CA LYS A 246 -7.68 25.95 -6.69
C LYS A 246 -8.10 26.07 -5.22
N GLU A 247 -8.68 25.02 -4.67
CA GLU A 247 -9.25 25.00 -3.32
C GLU A 247 -9.31 23.58 -2.75
N LYS A 248 -9.77 23.46 -1.50
CA LYS A 248 -10.05 22.16 -0.86
C LYS A 248 -11.12 21.41 -1.67
N ASN A 249 -10.95 20.10 -1.80
CA ASN A 249 -11.78 19.16 -2.57
C ASN A 249 -11.68 19.26 -4.09
N ASP A 250 -10.86 20.17 -4.63
CA ASP A 250 -10.56 20.19 -6.06
C ASP A 250 -9.87 18.89 -6.48
N LYS A 251 -10.18 18.40 -7.68
CA LYS A 251 -9.73 17.11 -8.20
C LYS A 251 -8.91 17.31 -9.46
N GLN A 252 -7.73 16.69 -9.52
CA GLN A 252 -6.87 16.72 -10.70
C GLN A 252 -6.45 15.31 -11.07
N SER A 253 -6.51 14.99 -12.37
CA SER A 253 -6.10 13.69 -12.89
C SER A 253 -4.74 13.76 -13.58
N TYR A 254 -4.02 12.65 -13.56
CA TYR A 254 -2.80 12.46 -14.33
C TYR A 254 -2.71 11.02 -14.84
N ASN A 255 -1.89 10.82 -15.87
CA ASN A 255 -1.55 9.51 -16.40
C ASN A 255 -0.09 9.19 -16.08
N LEU A 256 0.14 8.00 -15.54
CA LEU A 256 1.45 7.38 -15.37
C LEU A 256 1.61 6.32 -16.46
N THR A 257 2.72 6.37 -17.21
CA THR A 257 3.09 5.31 -18.18
C THR A 257 4.41 4.70 -17.75
N ILE A 258 4.45 3.38 -17.64
CA ILE A 258 5.64 2.59 -17.32
C ILE A 258 5.97 1.74 -18.54
N ARG A 259 7.17 1.92 -19.10
CA ARG A 259 7.72 0.97 -20.07
C ARG A 259 8.80 0.16 -19.38
N TYR A 260 8.70 -1.16 -19.40
CA TYR A 260 9.53 -2.04 -18.57
C TYR A 260 9.79 -3.35 -19.29
N ILE A 261 10.82 -4.07 -18.84
CA ILE A 261 11.15 -5.41 -19.33
C ILE A 261 11.40 -6.32 -18.12
N GLY A 262 10.92 -7.56 -18.21
CA GLY A 262 11.19 -8.59 -17.20
C GLY A 262 12.60 -9.16 -17.32
N ASP A 263 12.95 -10.04 -16.38
CA ASP A 263 14.20 -10.79 -16.40
C ASP A 263 14.03 -12.20 -15.84
N SER A 264 15.02 -13.06 -16.11
CA SER A 264 15.06 -14.46 -15.69
C SER A 264 15.10 -14.63 -14.17
N ASP A 265 15.66 -13.64 -13.47
CA ASP A 265 15.83 -13.65 -12.01
C ASP A 265 14.52 -13.24 -11.29
N GLN A 266 13.47 -12.92 -12.06
CA GLN A 266 12.19 -12.46 -11.55
C GLN A 266 12.32 -11.23 -10.64
N SER A 267 13.22 -10.31 -11.03
CA SER A 267 13.60 -9.17 -10.20
C SER A 267 12.42 -8.25 -9.90
N ARG A 268 12.22 -7.99 -8.61
CA ARG A 268 11.22 -7.05 -8.11
C ARG A 268 11.76 -5.63 -8.14
N ASN A 269 11.93 -5.07 -9.33
CA ASN A 269 12.43 -3.71 -9.48
C ASN A 269 11.37 -2.72 -9.01
N PHE A 270 11.78 -1.72 -8.23
CA PHE A 270 10.85 -0.75 -7.64
C PHE A 270 11.38 0.67 -7.73
N GLY A 271 10.44 1.61 -7.59
CA GLY A 271 10.66 3.04 -7.64
C GLY A 271 9.48 3.77 -7.01
N SER A 272 9.27 5.03 -7.36
CA SER A 272 8.15 5.81 -6.85
C SER A 272 7.81 7.01 -7.73
N ILE A 273 6.61 7.53 -7.55
CA ILE A 273 6.33 8.94 -7.85
C ILE A 273 6.02 9.67 -6.55
N THR A 274 6.44 10.92 -6.46
CA THR A 274 6.14 11.78 -5.31
C THR A 274 5.66 13.13 -5.80
N TRP A 275 4.44 13.52 -5.45
CA TRP A 275 3.96 14.88 -5.66
C TRP A 275 4.46 15.76 -4.52
N ILE A 276 5.26 16.78 -4.87
CA ILE A 276 5.89 17.70 -3.92
C ILE A 276 5.23 19.06 -4.07
N GLU A 277 4.63 19.55 -2.99
CA GLU A 277 4.04 20.88 -2.93
C GLU A 277 5.14 21.96 -3.12
N GLN A 278 4.90 22.96 -3.96
CA GLN A 278 5.93 23.96 -4.29
C GLN A 278 6.16 25.02 -3.21
N ASN A 279 5.14 25.33 -2.40
CA ASN A 279 5.16 26.37 -1.37
C ASN A 279 4.70 25.84 0.00
N GLY A 280 4.87 24.55 0.23
CA GLY A 280 4.45 23.89 1.46
C GLY A 280 5.26 22.62 1.69
N ASN A 281 4.84 21.83 2.67
CA ASN A 281 5.63 20.70 3.17
C ASN A 281 4.98 19.33 2.84
N HIS A 282 3.88 19.32 2.08
CA HIS A 282 3.24 18.07 1.71
C HIS A 282 4.05 17.32 0.64
N THR A 283 4.26 16.04 0.92
CA THR A 283 4.80 15.08 -0.05
C THR A 283 3.89 13.87 -0.10
N VAL A 284 3.40 13.56 -1.30
CA VAL A 284 2.43 12.49 -1.54
C VAL A 284 3.12 11.43 -2.39
N ARG A 285 3.65 10.40 -1.73
CA ARG A 285 4.48 9.36 -2.35
C ARG A 285 3.66 8.13 -2.68
N SER A 286 3.82 7.59 -3.88
CA SER A 286 3.22 6.32 -4.29
C SER A 286 4.30 5.37 -4.84
N PRO A 287 4.44 4.16 -4.29
CA PRO A 287 5.43 3.20 -4.78
C PRO A 287 5.03 2.62 -6.14
N ILE A 288 6.05 2.33 -6.95
CA ILE A 288 5.96 1.58 -8.19
C ILE A 288 6.73 0.28 -8.02
N VAL A 289 6.18 -0.84 -8.48
CA VAL A 289 6.91 -2.11 -8.54
C VAL A 289 6.63 -2.86 -9.84
N THR A 290 7.65 -3.49 -10.41
CA THR A 290 7.50 -4.47 -11.49
C THR A 290 7.53 -5.87 -10.89
N SER A 291 6.69 -6.77 -11.39
CA SER A 291 6.64 -8.15 -10.89
C SER A 291 6.30 -9.13 -12.00
N THR A 292 6.84 -10.34 -11.90
CA THR A 292 6.40 -11.47 -12.71
C THR A 292 4.92 -11.79 -12.42
N ILE A 293 4.18 -12.21 -13.44
CA ILE A 293 2.86 -12.84 -13.29
C ILE A 293 3.08 -14.20 -12.63
N ILE A 294 2.44 -14.41 -11.47
CA ILE A 294 2.47 -15.67 -10.73
C ILE A 294 1.12 -16.38 -10.84
N GLU A 295 1.08 -17.62 -10.37
CA GLU A 295 -0.17 -18.37 -10.24
C GLU A 295 -1.16 -17.66 -9.30
N VAL A 296 -2.41 -17.61 -9.72
CA VAL A 296 -3.53 -16.95 -9.04
C VAL A 296 -4.43 -18.06 -8.49
N TRP A 297 -4.99 -17.87 -7.30
CA TRP A 297 -5.90 -18.89 -6.74
C TRP A 297 -7.14 -19.05 -7.61
N GLY A 298 -7.49 -20.30 -7.92
CA GLY A 298 -8.64 -20.63 -8.76
C GLY A 298 -8.37 -20.56 -10.27
N SER A 299 -7.10 -20.57 -10.71
CA SER A 299 -6.74 -20.72 -12.13
C SER A 299 -6.67 -22.17 -12.63
N GLU A 300 -6.99 -23.15 -11.78
CA GLU A 300 -7.19 -24.53 -12.19
C GLU A 300 -8.66 -24.73 -12.56
N ASP A 301 -9.00 -24.47 -13.82
CA ASP A 301 -10.17 -25.00 -14.55
C ASP A 301 -9.93 -24.91 -16.08
#